data_AF-A0A258BGH0-F1
#
_entry.id   AF-A0A258BGH0-F1
#
_cell.length_a   1.000
_cell.length_b   1.000
_cell.length_c   1.000
_cell.angle_alpha   90.00
_cell.angle_beta   90.00
_cell.angle_gamma   90.00
#
_symmetry.space_group_name_H-M   'P 1'
#
loop_
_entity.id
_entity.type
_entity.pdbx_description
1 polymer ?
#
loop_
_entity_poly.entity_id
_entity_poly.type
_entity_poly.pdbx_seq_one_letter_code
_entity_poly.pdbx_strand_id
1 'polypeptide(L)'
;DIRYGLFAATALIYLRTLVWFRPDEIHRPMPLLIGFFLVAVFIWFAENLGTFARAWAYPGQEHGWELVSFSKLGSWYLLMIISFVLVATVHRRREDHSALGAQSV
;
A
#
# COMPACT_ATOMS: atom_id res chain seq x y z
N ASP A 1 -12.94 -15.45 2.26
CA ASP A 1 -11.49 -15.26 2.49
C ASP A 1 -11.29 -14.20 3.57
N ILE A 2 -10.46 -14.49 4.59
CA ILE A 2 -10.21 -13.57 5.72
C ILE A 2 -9.64 -12.22 5.27
N ARG A 3 -9.03 -12.17 4.08
CA ARG A 3 -8.51 -10.96 3.44
C ARG A 3 -9.56 -9.85 3.35
N TYR A 4 -10.82 -10.17 3.03
CA TYR A 4 -11.90 -9.16 2.99
C TYR A 4 -12.19 -8.53 4.36
N GLY A 5 -12.10 -9.31 5.43
CA GLY A 5 -12.18 -8.79 6.80
C GLY A 5 -10.99 -7.89 7.14
N LEU A 6 -9.77 -8.25 6.69
CA LEU A 6 -8.58 -7.43 6.88
C LEU A 6 -8.65 -6.11 6.10
N PHE A 7 -9.19 -6.12 4.87
CA PHE A 7 -9.46 -4.88 4.12
C PHE A 7 -10.48 -4.01 4.83
N ALA A 8 -11.58 -4.58 5.33
CA ALA A 8 -12.59 -3.82 6.07
C ALA A 8 -12.02 -3.23 7.37
N ALA A 9 -11.22 -3.99 8.11
CA ALA A 9 -10.58 -3.53 9.34
C ALA A 9 -9.55 -2.41 9.07
N THR A 10 -8.68 -2.59 8.08
CA THR A 10 -7.72 -1.55 7.67
C THR A 10 -8.42 -0.32 7.14
N ALA A 11 -9.47 -0.49 6.33
CA ALA A 11 -10.35 0.58 5.88
C ALA A 11 -10.89 1.35 7.09
N LEU A 12 -11.56 0.69 8.04
CA LEU A 12 -12.14 1.34 9.21
C LEU A 12 -11.12 2.09 10.08
N ILE A 13 -9.94 1.51 10.31
CA ILE A 13 -8.88 2.10 11.14
C ILE A 13 -8.29 3.34 10.47
N TYR A 14 -7.96 3.24 9.18
CA TYR A 14 -7.23 4.29 8.47
C TYR A 14 -8.15 5.24 7.68
N LEU A 15 -9.48 5.03 7.65
CA LEU A 15 -10.44 5.89 6.92
C LEU A 15 -10.35 7.34 7.36
N ARG A 16 -10.06 7.56 8.65
CA ARG A 16 -9.90 8.88 9.26
C ARG A 16 -8.45 9.38 9.24
N THR A 17 -7.48 8.59 8.82
CA THR A 17 -6.08 9.01 8.76
C THR A 17 -5.85 9.84 7.51
N LEU A 18 -5.93 11.16 7.69
CA LEU A 18 -5.67 12.15 6.65
C LEU A 18 -4.20 12.57 6.70
N VAL A 19 -3.48 12.34 5.61
CA VAL A 19 -2.16 12.94 5.39
C VAL A 19 -2.37 14.32 4.77
N TRP A 20 -1.81 15.33 5.40
CA TRP A 20 -1.80 16.68 4.87
C TRP A 20 -0.57 16.83 3.98
N PHE A 21 -0.77 16.78 2.67
CA PHE A 21 0.31 17.01 1.70
C PHE A 21 0.29 18.49 1.28
N ARG A 22 1.46 19.13 1.29
CA ARG A 22 1.63 20.56 0.96
C ARG A 22 2.59 20.72 -0.24
N PRO A 23 2.11 20.47 -1.47
CA PRO A 23 2.98 20.49 -2.64
C PRO A 23 3.32 21.89 -3.16
N ASP A 24 2.55 22.93 -2.81
CA ASP A 24 2.78 24.28 -3.34
C ASP A 24 2.39 25.36 -2.31
N GLU A 25 1.09 25.55 -1.98
CA GLU A 25 0.66 26.46 -0.89
C GLU A 25 -0.61 26.02 -0.13
N ILE A 26 -1.48 25.21 -0.76
CA ILE A 26 -2.81 24.85 -0.22
C ILE A 26 -2.78 23.47 0.45
N HIS A 27 -3.33 23.39 1.66
CA HIS A 27 -3.49 22.13 2.40
C HIS A 27 -4.50 21.23 1.70
N ARG A 28 -4.04 20.15 1.05
CA ARG A 28 -4.92 19.12 0.50
C ARG A 28 -4.90 17.89 1.41
N PRO A 29 -6.02 17.53 2.05
CA PRO A 29 -6.10 16.30 2.81
C PRO A 29 -6.17 15.12 1.83
N MET A 30 -5.17 14.25 1.87
CA MET A 30 -5.20 12.95 1.20
C MET A 30 -5.39 11.86 2.25
N PRO A 31 -6.54 11.14 2.26
CA PRO A 31 -6.68 9.94 3.05
C PRO A 31 -5.56 8.95 2.69
N LEU A 32 -4.78 8.52 3.68
CA LEU A 32 -3.63 7.64 3.52
C LEU A 32 -4.00 6.34 2.77
N LEU A 33 -5.21 5.85 3.05
CA LEU A 33 -5.82 4.69 2.40
C LEU A 33 -5.99 4.86 0.89
N ILE A 34 -6.41 6.05 0.45
CA ILE A 34 -6.57 6.37 -0.97
C ILE A 34 -5.20 6.42 -1.64
N GLY A 35 -4.18 6.95 -0.97
CA GLY A 35 -2.80 6.91 -1.46
C GLY A 35 -2.30 5.48 -1.70
N PHE A 36 -2.40 4.61 -0.69
CA PHE A 36 -2.00 3.20 -0.82
C PHE A 36 -2.83 2.45 -1.86
N PHE A 37 -4.14 2.72 -1.94
CA PHE A 37 -5.01 2.14 -2.94
C PHE A 37 -4.62 2.56 -4.36
N LEU A 38 -4.35 3.86 -4.58
CA LEU A 38 -3.87 4.37 -5.87
C LEU A 38 -2.56 3.71 -6.28
N VAL A 39 -1.58 3.57 -5.37
CA VAL A 39 -0.32 2.90 -5.68
C VAL A 39 -0.55 1.44 -6.08
N ALA A 40 -1.38 0.70 -5.34
CA ALA A 40 -1.71 -0.68 -5.68
C ALA A 40 -2.41 -0.78 -7.05
N VAL A 41 -3.35 0.12 -7.34
CA VAL A 41 -4.03 0.20 -8.64
C VAL A 41 -3.04 0.52 -9.77
N PHE A 42 -2.10 1.43 -9.57
CA PHE A 42 -1.07 1.76 -10.55
C PHE A 42 -0.15 0.59 -10.85
N ILE A 43 0.30 -0.15 -9.82
CA ILE A 43 1.11 -1.36 -10.00
C ILE A 43 0.33 -2.42 -10.77
N TRP A 44 -0.94 -2.65 -10.40
CA TRP A 44 -1.78 -3.60 -11.14
C TRP A 44 -2.03 -3.17 -12.58
N PHE A 45 -2.26 -1.88 -12.82
CA PHE A 45 -2.44 -1.36 -14.16
C PHE A 45 -1.17 -1.52 -14.99
N ALA A 46 0.00 -1.23 -14.42
CA ALA A 46 1.30 -1.46 -15.07
C ALA A 46 1.53 -2.95 -15.39
N GLU A 47 1.16 -3.85 -14.49
CA GLU A 47 1.24 -5.30 -14.69
C GLU A 47 0.33 -5.76 -15.84
N ASN A 48 -0.94 -5.32 -15.84
CA ASN A 48 -1.92 -5.65 -16.89
C ASN A 48 -1.52 -5.04 -18.24
N LEU A 49 -0.98 -3.82 -18.24
CA LEU A 49 -0.49 -3.16 -19.45
C LEU A 49 0.80 -3.82 -19.95
N GLY A 50 1.66 -4.33 -19.07
CA GLY A 50 2.85 -5.11 -19.42
C GLY A 50 2.50 -6.46 -20.05
N THR A 51 1.48 -7.15 -19.52
CA THR A 51 0.93 -8.36 -20.13
C THR A 51 0.18 -8.06 -21.44
N PHE A 52 -0.45 -6.89 -21.57
CA PHE A 52 -1.10 -6.43 -22.82
C PHE A 52 -0.08 -6.10 -23.92
N ALA A 53 1.00 -5.42 -23.54
CA ALA A 53 2.08 -5.02 -24.43
C ALA A 53 2.96 -6.19 -24.90
N ARG A 54 2.76 -7.42 -24.37
CA ARG A 54 3.61 -8.59 -24.61
C ARG A 54 5.11 -8.31 -24.47
N ALA A 55 5.49 -7.35 -23.61
CA ALA A 55 6.90 -6.95 -23.46
C ALA A 55 7.77 -8.10 -22.93
N TRP A 56 7.16 -9.05 -22.23
CA TRP A 56 7.72 -10.35 -21.87
C TRP A 56 6.67 -11.44 -22.12
N ALA A 57 6.64 -11.97 -23.35
CA ALA A 57 5.78 -13.09 -23.69
C ALA A 57 6.34 -14.38 -23.07
N TYR A 58 5.66 -14.94 -22.08
CA TYR A 58 5.95 -16.31 -21.65
C TYR A 58 5.62 -17.26 -22.80
N PRO A 59 6.55 -18.13 -23.24
CA PRO A 59 6.27 -19.10 -24.28
C PRO A 59 5.29 -20.14 -23.71
N GLY A 60 4.01 -20.03 -24.06
CA GLY A 60 2.92 -20.89 -23.53
C GLY A 60 1.53 -20.26 -23.48
N GLN A 61 1.36 -18.97 -23.82
CA GLN A 61 0.04 -18.32 -23.88
C GLN A 61 -0.73 -18.64 -25.19
N GLU A 62 -0.98 -19.91 -25.48
CA GLU A 62 -1.73 -20.35 -26.68
C GLU A 62 -3.26 -20.20 -26.56
N HIS A 63 -3.85 -19.97 -25.38
CA HIS A 63 -5.30 -20.18 -25.19
C HIS A 63 -6.11 -19.06 -24.53
N GLY A 64 -5.57 -17.85 -24.33
CA GLY A 64 -6.41 -16.71 -23.96
C GLY A 64 -5.72 -15.63 -23.14
N TRP A 65 -6.24 -14.42 -23.29
CA TRP A 65 -5.85 -13.25 -22.49
C TRP A 65 -6.46 -13.39 -21.09
N GLU A 66 -5.72 -13.94 -20.13
CA GLU A 66 -6.19 -14.03 -18.74
C GLU A 66 -5.85 -12.74 -18.00
N LEU A 67 -6.87 -11.99 -17.62
CA LEU A 67 -6.73 -10.84 -16.72
C LEU A 67 -6.04 -11.30 -15.42
N VAL A 68 -4.96 -10.62 -15.03
CA VAL A 68 -4.24 -10.96 -13.79
C VAL A 68 -5.21 -10.82 -12.62
N SER A 69 -5.49 -11.95 -11.97
CA SER A 69 -6.47 -12.06 -10.89
C SER A 69 -6.29 -10.98 -9.81
N PHE A 70 -7.37 -10.25 -9.52
CA PHE A 70 -7.47 -9.29 -8.42
C PHE A 70 -7.10 -9.88 -7.05
N SER A 71 -7.12 -11.21 -6.91
CA SER A 71 -6.73 -11.87 -5.66
C SER A 71 -5.23 -11.71 -5.33
N LYS A 72 -4.35 -11.60 -6.34
CA LYS A 72 -2.91 -11.35 -6.13
C LYS A 72 -2.68 -9.92 -5.66
N LEU A 73 -3.43 -8.99 -6.25
CA LEU A 73 -3.46 -7.57 -5.90
C LEU A 73 -3.75 -7.35 -4.42
N GLY A 74 -4.76 -8.06 -3.91
CA GLY A 74 -5.14 -7.97 -2.50
C GLY A 74 -4.02 -8.40 -1.55
N SER A 75 -3.27 -9.44 -1.90
CA SER A 75 -2.13 -9.91 -1.10
C SER A 75 -0.99 -8.88 -1.07
N TRP A 76 -0.70 -8.22 -2.20
CA TRP A 76 0.31 -7.15 -2.26
C TRP A 76 -0.09 -5.93 -1.43
N TYR A 77 -1.36 -5.53 -1.51
CA TYR A 77 -1.87 -4.43 -0.69
C TYR A 77 -1.71 -4.71 0.82
N LEU A 78 -2.08 -5.91 1.27
CA LEU A 78 -1.93 -6.29 2.67
C LEU A 78 -0.46 -6.33 3.11
N LEU A 79 0.45 -6.79 2.25
CA LEU A 79 1.89 -6.75 2.51
C LEU A 79 2.40 -5.30 2.64
N MET A 80 1.96 -4.39 1.77
CA MET A 80 2.30 -2.97 1.88
C MET A 80 1.82 -2.36 3.20
N ILE A 81 0.58 -2.63 3.61
CA ILE A 81 0.07 -2.16 4.90
C ILE A 81 0.90 -2.72 6.06
N ILE A 82 1.15 -4.03 6.08
CA ILE A 82 1.94 -4.65 7.16
C ILE A 82 3.34 -4.03 7.24
N SER A 83 4.00 -3.85 6.09
CA SER A 83 5.32 -3.19 6.01
C SER A 83 5.27 -1.78 6.61
N PHE A 84 4.29 -0.97 6.24
CA PHE A 84 4.12 0.38 6.76
C PHE A 84 3.85 0.39 8.28
N VAL A 85 2.97 -0.48 8.77
CA VAL A 85 2.67 -0.60 10.21
C VAL A 85 3.90 -1.01 11.00
N LEU A 86 4.70 -1.95 10.48
CA LEU A 86 5.96 -2.36 11.09
C LEU A 86 6.93 -1.18 11.19
N VAL A 87 7.15 -0.46 10.09
CA VAL A 87 8.06 0.70 10.06
C VAL A 87 7.59 1.80 11.01
N ALA A 88 6.29 2.12 11.02
CA ALA A 88 5.71 3.11 11.93
C ALA A 88 5.87 2.70 13.40
N THR A 89 5.68 1.42 13.71
CA THR A 89 5.85 0.89 15.07
C THR A 89 7.31 0.94 15.53
N VAL A 90 8.24 0.62 14.63
CA VAL A 90 9.69 0.69 14.90
C VAL A 90 10.15 2.14 15.10
N HIS A 91 9.68 3.08 14.29
CA HIS A 91 10.02 4.50 14.47
C HIS A 91 9.52 5.05 15.80
N ARG A 92 8.26 4.75 16.19
CA ARG A 92 7.71 5.17 17.49
C ARG A 92 8.55 4.67 18.67
N ARG A 93 8.96 3.40 18.64
CA ARG A 93 9.83 2.81 19.68
C ARG A 93 11.18 3.54 19.78
N ARG A 94 11.76 3.96 18.65
CA ARG A 94 13.04 4.67 18.62
C ARG A 94 12.93 6.07 19.24
N GLU A 95 11.83 6.77 19.01
CA GLU A 95 11.57 8.08 19.63
C GLU A 95 11.44 7.96 21.15
N ASP A 96 10.69 6.95 21.63
CA ASP A 96 10.53 6.68 23.07
C ASP A 96 11.88 6.42 23.76
N HIS A 97 12.75 5.60 23.16
CA HIS A 97 14.09 5.32 23.69
C HIS A 97 15.02 6.55 23.68
N SER A 98 14.89 7.42 22.68
CA SER A 98 15.69 8.65 22.58
C SER A 98 15.31 9.66 23.66
N ALA A 99 14.01 9.80 23.95
CA ALA A 99 13.48 10.70 24.99
C ALA A 99 13.84 10.25 26.42
N LEU A 100 14.00 8.94 26.65
CA LEU A 100 14.43 8.40 27.93
C LEU A 100 15.95 8.57 28.16
N GLY A 101 16.77 8.42 27.10
CA GLY A 101 18.23 8.62 27.19
C GLY A 101 18.65 10.09 27.34
N ALA A 102 17.85 11.04 26.84
CA ALA A 102 18.13 12.47 26.97
C ALA A 102 17.80 13.04 28.36
N GLN A 103 17.01 12.34 29.18
CA GLN A 103 16.64 12.77 30.55
C GLN A 103 17.60 12.25 31.62
N SER A 104 18.56 11.39 31.25
CA SER A 104 19.57 10.82 32.17
C SER A 104 20.96 11.47 32.05
N VAL A 105 21.08 12.60 31.35
CA VAL A 105 22.32 13.38 31.19
C VAL A 105 22.17 14.74 31.82
#